data_AF-C3YGJ0-F1
#
_entry.id   AF-C3YGJ0-F1
#
_cell.length_a   1.000
_cell.length_b   1.000
_cell.length_c   1.000
_cell.angle_alpha   90.00
_cell.angle_beta   90.00
_cell.angle_gamma   90.00
#
_symmetry.space_group_name_H-M   'P 1'
#
loop_
_entity.id
_entity.type
_entity.pdbx_description
1 polymer ?
#
loop_
_entity_poly.entity_id
_entity_poly.type
_entity_poly.pdbx_seq_one_letter_code
_entity_poly.pdbx_strand_id
1 'polypeptide(L)'
;SIQTEGAVDIEHLEINGESYLAIANHRTFDTFCTLSFLYKLDSETDEYELYQNFHTCGASDFEHFEMGGHHYLAVANQFKDITLTGKLLDSIDSVIYWWAGSQFIEWQFIPTIGITQWESLRLPNNEVVLIAANSQV
;
A
#
# COMPACT_ATOMS: atom_id res chain seq x y z
N SER A 1 -20.53 -1.39 -5.58
CA SER A 1 -19.72 -1.00 -4.40
C SER A 1 -18.57 -1.98 -4.27
N ILE A 2 -17.39 -1.53 -3.85
CA ILE A 2 -16.20 -2.38 -3.70
C ILE A 2 -16.16 -2.92 -2.26
N GLN A 3 -15.86 -4.21 -2.11
CA GLN A 3 -15.70 -4.84 -0.80
C GLN A 3 -14.35 -4.45 -0.19
N THR A 4 -14.34 -4.08 1.09
CA THR A 4 -13.12 -3.69 1.82
C THR A 4 -13.15 -4.24 3.23
N GLU A 5 -11.99 -4.27 3.89
CA GLU A 5 -11.83 -4.73 5.27
C GLU A 5 -11.31 -3.60 6.14
N GLY A 6 -12.18 -2.63 6.41
CA GLY A 6 -11.81 -1.43 7.15
C GLY A 6 -10.82 -0.56 6.38
N ALA A 7 -11.12 -0.31 5.10
CA ALA A 7 -10.32 0.58 4.27
C ALA A 7 -10.21 1.97 4.91
N VAL A 8 -8.98 2.49 4.98
CA VAL A 8 -8.68 3.83 5.49
C VAL A 8 -8.12 4.75 4.43
N ASP A 9 -7.59 4.17 3.35
CA ASP A 9 -7.01 4.89 2.23
C ASP A 9 -7.26 4.15 0.90
N ILE A 10 -7.29 4.92 -0.19
CA ILE A 10 -7.40 4.46 -1.56
C ILE A 10 -6.44 5.27 -2.43
N GLU A 11 -5.55 4.56 -3.12
CA GLU A 11 -4.65 5.15 -4.10
C GLU A 11 -5.06 4.78 -5.52
N HIS A 12 -5.19 5.79 -6.38
CA HIS A 12 -5.45 5.59 -7.81
C HIS A 12 -4.13 5.55 -8.58
N LEU A 13 -3.98 4.58 -9.46
CA LEU A 13 -2.81 4.47 -10.31
C LEU A 13 -3.17 4.00 -11.72
N GLU A 14 -2.38 4.45 -12.69
CA GLU A 14 -2.48 4.05 -14.08
C GLU A 14 -1.17 3.36 -14.50
N ILE A 15 -1.28 2.18 -15.10
CA ILE A 15 -0.13 1.44 -15.63
C ILE A 15 -0.47 1.02 -17.05
N ASN A 16 0.33 1.47 -18.02
CA ASN A 16 0.13 1.18 -19.45
C ASN A 16 -1.29 1.51 -19.98
N GLY A 17 -1.93 2.56 -19.46
CA GLY A 17 -3.29 2.96 -19.84
C GLY A 17 -4.41 2.16 -19.17
N GLU A 18 -4.08 1.24 -18.25
CA GLU A 18 -5.05 0.52 -17.44
C GLU A 18 -5.19 1.18 -16.07
N SER A 19 -6.43 1.34 -15.59
CA SER A 19 -6.75 2.02 -14.32
C SER A 19 -6.86 1.02 -13.18
N TYR A 20 -6.24 1.36 -12.05
CA TYR A 20 -6.27 0.55 -10.84
C TYR A 20 -6.60 1.37 -9.59
N LEU A 21 -7.09 0.69 -8.55
CA LEU A 21 -7.28 1.24 -7.21
C LEU A 21 -6.61 0.32 -6.19
N ALA A 22 -5.58 0.81 -5.51
CA ALA A 22 -5.00 0.16 -4.34
C ALA A 22 -5.79 0.57 -3.09
N ILE A 23 -6.25 -0.40 -2.31
CA ILE A 23 -7.11 -0.20 -1.15
C ILE A 23 -6.34 -0.64 0.09
N ALA A 24 -6.01 0.31 0.97
CA ALA A 24 -5.33 0.05 2.23
C ALA A 24 -6.35 -0.40 3.28
N ASN A 25 -6.41 -1.72 3.53
CA ASN A 25 -7.27 -2.29 4.57
C ASN A 25 -6.52 -2.30 5.90
N HIS A 26 -7.00 -1.50 6.85
CA HIS A 26 -6.28 -1.27 8.10
C HIS A 26 -6.41 -2.45 9.08
N ARG A 27 -7.59 -3.05 9.21
CA ARG A 27 -7.82 -4.20 10.09
C ARG A 27 -9.15 -4.88 9.82
N THR A 28 -9.22 -6.16 10.18
CA THR A 28 -10.49 -6.84 10.43
C THR A 28 -10.97 -6.58 11.86
N PHE A 29 -12.03 -7.26 12.27
CA PHE A 29 -12.49 -7.23 13.66
C PHE A 29 -11.45 -7.82 14.64
N ASP A 30 -10.68 -8.83 14.20
CA ASP A 30 -9.83 -9.63 15.07
C ASP A 30 -8.33 -9.32 14.94
N THR A 31 -7.90 -8.74 13.83
CA THR A 31 -6.46 -8.58 13.49
C THR A 31 -6.19 -7.32 12.65
N PHE A 32 -5.04 -6.69 12.89
CA PHE A 32 -4.48 -5.65 12.02
C PHE A 32 -3.78 -6.25 10.81
N CYS A 33 -3.28 -7.48 10.88
CA CYS A 33 -2.67 -8.20 9.77
C CYS A 33 -3.73 -8.84 8.88
N THR A 34 -4.06 -8.18 7.77
CA THR A 34 -5.05 -8.66 6.80
C THR A 34 -4.60 -8.44 5.35
N LEU A 35 -5.48 -8.70 4.39
CA LEU A 35 -5.25 -8.42 2.99
C LEU A 35 -5.66 -7.00 2.62
N SER A 36 -4.76 -6.28 1.98
CA SER A 36 -5.07 -5.10 1.17
C SER A 36 -5.21 -5.48 -0.30
N PHE A 37 -5.89 -4.66 -1.10
CA PHE A 37 -6.35 -5.08 -2.42
C PHE A 37 -5.88 -4.14 -3.52
N LEU A 38 -5.58 -4.68 -4.69
CA LEU A 38 -5.50 -3.93 -5.94
C LEU A 38 -6.71 -4.33 -6.78
N TYR A 39 -7.52 -3.35 -7.16
CA TYR A 39 -8.58 -3.53 -8.14
C TYR A 39 -8.15 -3.00 -9.49
N LYS A 40 -8.62 -3.60 -10.57
CA LYS A 40 -8.43 -3.15 -11.95
C LYS A 40 -9.78 -2.83 -12.56
N LEU A 41 -9.88 -1.72 -13.29
CA LEU A 41 -11.07 -1.37 -14.04
C LEU A 41 -11.23 -2.31 -15.24
N ASP A 42 -12.35 -3.02 -15.31
CA ASP A 42 -12.76 -3.76 -16.48
C ASP A 42 -13.42 -2.80 -17.49
N SER A 43 -12.87 -2.75 -18.70
CA SER A 43 -13.30 -1.80 -19.74
C SER A 43 -14.62 -2.18 -20.43
N GLU A 44 -15.12 -3.40 -20.23
CA GLU A 44 -16.38 -3.86 -20.83
C GLU A 44 -17.56 -3.57 -19.91
N THR A 45 -17.34 -3.68 -18.60
CA THR A 45 -18.36 -3.53 -17.56
C THR A 45 -18.33 -2.18 -16.85
N ASP A 46 -17.24 -1.41 -16.99
CA ASP A 46 -16.96 -0.19 -16.20
C ASP A 46 -16.95 -0.45 -14.69
N GLU A 47 -16.61 -1.68 -14.27
CA GLU A 47 -16.52 -2.08 -12.87
C GLU A 47 -15.08 -2.38 -12.44
N TYR A 48 -14.77 -2.11 -11.18
CA TYR A 48 -13.48 -2.47 -10.59
C TYR A 48 -13.52 -3.90 -10.05
N GLU A 49 -12.67 -4.76 -10.61
CA GLU A 49 -12.55 -6.16 -10.21
C GLU A 49 -11.25 -6.42 -9.44
N LEU A 50 -11.29 -7.33 -8.47
CA LEU A 50 -10.12 -7.67 -7.66
C LEU A 50 -9.03 -8.26 -8.56
N TYR A 51 -7.88 -7.59 -8.62
CA TYR A 51 -6.76 -7.95 -9.47
C TYR A 51 -5.63 -8.64 -8.70
N GLN A 52 -5.29 -8.11 -7.53
CA GLN A 52 -4.20 -8.63 -6.70
C GLN A 52 -4.48 -8.38 -5.21
N ASN A 53 -3.89 -9.21 -4.34
CA ASN A 53 -3.90 -9.02 -2.90
C ASN A 53 -2.48 -8.75 -2.38
N PHE A 54 -2.39 -8.01 -1.29
CA PHE A 54 -1.16 -7.73 -0.54
C PHE A 54 -1.34 -8.14 0.92
N HIS A 55 -0.36 -8.84 1.48
CA HIS A 55 -0.32 -9.07 2.93
C HIS A 55 0.19 -7.81 3.63
N THR A 56 -0.67 -7.19 4.41
CA THR A 56 -0.38 -5.91 5.09
C THR A 56 -0.77 -6.00 6.55
N CYS A 57 -0.18 -5.18 7.42
CA CYS A 57 -0.68 -5.06 8.79
C CYS A 57 -0.85 -3.60 9.21
N GLY A 58 -2.07 -3.24 9.61
CA GLY A 58 -2.38 -1.84 9.90
C GLY A 58 -2.11 -0.97 8.70
N ALA A 59 -2.49 -1.39 7.48
CA ALA A 59 -2.24 -0.61 6.28
C ALA A 59 -2.90 0.75 6.46
N SER A 60 -2.10 1.80 6.42
CA SER A 60 -2.56 3.18 6.63
C SER A 60 -2.61 3.97 5.33
N ASP A 61 -1.83 3.55 4.35
CA ASP A 61 -1.63 4.29 3.11
C ASP A 61 -0.99 3.42 2.02
N PHE A 62 -1.37 3.68 0.78
CA PHE A 62 -0.64 3.28 -0.41
C PHE A 62 -0.18 4.51 -1.18
N GLU A 63 1.05 4.49 -1.69
CA GLU A 63 1.56 5.57 -2.54
C GLU A 63 2.12 4.96 -3.84
N HIS A 64 1.56 5.37 -4.98
CA HIS A 64 2.11 5.03 -6.29
C HIS A 64 3.18 6.03 -6.70
N PHE A 65 4.28 5.52 -7.27
CA PHE A 65 5.29 6.40 -7.86
C PHE A 65 6.04 5.74 -9.01
N GLU A 66 6.64 6.57 -9.85
CA GLU A 66 7.40 6.12 -11.02
C GLU A 66 8.86 6.56 -10.96
N MET A 67 9.77 5.59 -11.07
CA MET A 67 11.21 5.83 -11.08
C MET A 67 11.88 5.03 -12.19
N GLY A 68 12.66 5.70 -13.05
CA GLY A 68 13.38 5.03 -14.14
C GLY A 68 12.49 4.33 -15.17
N GLY A 69 11.24 4.77 -15.35
CA GLY A 69 10.27 4.11 -16.24
C GLY A 69 9.63 2.85 -15.67
N HIS A 70 9.80 2.59 -14.37
CA HIS A 70 9.15 1.52 -13.64
C HIS A 70 8.13 2.08 -12.65
N HIS A 71 7.04 1.34 -12.45
CA HIS A 71 6.01 1.67 -11.46
C HIS A 71 6.30 0.95 -10.14
N TYR A 72 6.12 1.67 -9.05
CA TYR A 72 6.27 1.20 -7.69
C TYR A 72 5.02 1.54 -6.88
N LEU A 73 4.79 0.75 -5.84
CA LEU A 73 3.69 0.95 -4.91
C LEU A 73 4.25 0.74 -3.50
N ALA A 74 4.28 1.79 -2.69
CA ALA A 74 4.69 1.70 -1.29
C ALA A 74 3.45 1.49 -0.40
N VAL A 75 3.55 0.62 0.59
CA VAL A 75 2.52 0.46 1.63
C VAL A 75 3.06 0.88 2.98
N ALA A 76 2.27 1.65 3.72
CA ALA A 76 2.56 2.03 5.11
C ALA A 76 1.95 1.01 6.08
N ASN A 77 2.77 0.09 6.59
CA ASN A 77 2.34 -0.85 7.62
C ASN A 77 2.51 -0.21 9.01
N GLN A 78 1.39 0.08 9.69
CA GLN A 78 1.41 0.84 10.93
C GLN A 78 1.47 -0.03 12.19
N PHE A 79 0.74 -1.16 12.20
CA PHE A 79 0.56 -1.97 13.41
C PHE A 79 0.68 -3.45 13.10
N LYS A 80 1.40 -4.18 13.95
CA LYS A 80 1.33 -5.64 14.01
C LYS A 80 0.41 -6.08 15.15
N ASP A 81 -0.21 -7.25 14.98
CA ASP A 81 -1.10 -7.84 15.97
C ASP A 81 -0.51 -7.89 17.38
N ILE A 82 -1.44 -7.84 18.33
CA ILE A 82 -1.16 -7.87 19.76
C ILE A 82 -0.50 -9.20 20.12
N THR A 83 0.67 -9.12 20.77
CA THR A 83 1.29 -10.29 21.40
C THR A 83 0.52 -10.71 22.65
N LEU A 84 0.76 -11.92 23.18
CA LEU A 84 0.13 -12.43 24.42
C LEU A 84 0.22 -11.46 25.63
N THR A 85 1.08 -10.44 25.57
CA THR A 85 1.26 -9.41 26.59
C THR A 85 0.38 -8.16 26.41
N GLY A 86 -0.54 -8.13 25.43
CA GLY A 86 -1.48 -7.01 25.24
C GLY A 86 -0.86 -5.77 24.58
N LYS A 87 0.38 -5.85 24.09
CA LYS A 87 1.09 -4.74 23.45
C LYS A 87 1.04 -4.88 21.92
N LEU A 88 0.58 -3.84 21.23
CA LEU A 88 0.79 -3.66 19.79
C LEU A 88 2.29 -3.54 19.52
N LEU A 89 2.77 -4.26 18.51
CA LEU A 89 4.15 -4.08 18.07
C LEU A 89 4.14 -3.03 16.95
N ASP A 90 4.56 -1.82 17.30
CA ASP A 90 4.57 -0.68 16.36
C ASP A 90 5.72 -0.75 15.35
N SER A 91 6.64 -1.71 15.51
CA SER A 91 7.72 -1.97 14.57
C SER A 91 7.33 -3.11 13.63
N ILE A 92 7.09 -2.74 12.39
CA ILE A 92 6.82 -3.63 11.26
C ILE A 92 7.42 -2.99 10.02
N ASP A 93 7.93 -3.82 9.12
CA ASP A 93 8.46 -3.35 7.85
C ASP A 93 7.32 -2.86 6.96
N SER A 94 7.48 -1.66 6.43
CA SER A 94 6.75 -1.22 5.25
C SER A 94 7.38 -1.86 4.01
N VAL A 95 6.59 -2.01 2.95
CA VAL A 95 7.02 -2.72 1.74
C VAL A 95 6.90 -1.78 0.55
N ILE A 96 7.95 -1.73 -0.27
CA ILE A 96 7.85 -1.21 -1.62
C ILE A 96 7.72 -2.40 -2.55
N TYR A 97 6.68 -2.38 -3.38
CA TYR A 97 6.48 -3.30 -4.48
C TYR A 97 6.92 -2.67 -5.79
N TRP A 98 7.35 -3.49 -6.75
CA TRP A 98 7.63 -3.06 -8.12
C TRP A 98 6.73 -3.82 -9.11
N TRP A 99 6.30 -3.12 -10.16
CA TRP A 99 5.47 -3.71 -11.21
C TRP A 99 6.31 -4.61 -12.13
N ALA A 100 6.09 -5.92 -12.07
CA ALA A 100 6.80 -6.92 -12.85
C ALA A 100 6.19 -7.18 -14.25
N GLY A 101 5.30 -6.30 -14.71
CA GLY A 101 4.65 -6.37 -16.03
C GLY A 101 3.19 -6.84 -15.97
N SER A 102 2.83 -7.67 -14.98
CA SER A 102 1.46 -8.17 -14.79
C SER A 102 1.00 -8.19 -13.33
N GLN A 103 1.87 -7.85 -12.39
CA GLN A 103 1.56 -7.80 -10.98
C GLN A 103 2.65 -7.02 -10.26
N PHE A 104 2.31 -6.49 -9.08
CA PHE A 104 3.29 -5.99 -8.14
C PHE A 104 3.96 -7.15 -7.42
N ILE A 105 5.28 -7.11 -7.28
CA ILE A 105 6.01 -8.06 -6.44
C ILE A 105 6.88 -7.30 -5.45
N GLU A 106 7.17 -7.92 -4.30
CA GLU A 106 7.98 -7.32 -3.25
C GLU A 106 9.36 -6.93 -3.81
N TRP A 107 9.76 -5.68 -3.61
CA TRP A 107 11.05 -5.16 -4.04
C TRP A 107 11.98 -4.89 -2.87
N GLN A 108 11.46 -4.17 -1.86
CA GLN A 108 12.24 -3.74 -0.71
C GLN A 108 11.37 -3.71 0.54
N PHE A 109 11.95 -4.14 1.65
CA PHE A 109 11.42 -3.95 3.00
C PHE A 109 12.11 -2.75 3.64
N ILE A 110 11.31 -1.87 4.25
CA ILE A 110 11.79 -0.68 4.96
C ILE A 110 11.38 -0.82 6.43
N PRO A 111 12.34 -0.97 7.35
CA PRO A 111 12.05 -0.97 8.78
C PRO A 111 11.40 0.35 9.18
N THR A 112 10.12 0.29 9.55
CA THR A 112 9.32 1.44 9.95
C THR A 112 8.77 1.25 11.37
N ILE A 113 8.42 2.37 12.01
CA ILE A 113 7.77 2.36 13.32
C ILE A 113 6.56 3.31 13.27
N GLY A 114 5.36 2.74 13.31
CA GLY A 114 4.11 3.51 13.33
C GLY A 114 3.99 4.52 12.18
N ILE A 115 4.43 4.16 10.98
CA ILE A 115 4.27 5.01 9.80
C ILE A 115 2.79 5.17 9.48
N THR A 116 2.39 6.37 9.04
CA THR A 116 0.99 6.69 8.72
C THR A 116 0.78 7.07 7.27
N GLN A 117 1.84 7.50 6.58
CA GLN A 117 1.76 8.02 5.22
C GLN A 117 3.11 7.86 4.52
N TRP A 118 3.04 7.50 3.25
CA TRP A 118 4.06 7.71 2.24
C TRP A 118 3.63 8.85 1.32
N GLU A 119 4.60 9.62 0.82
CA GLU A 119 4.35 10.62 -0.22
C GLU A 119 5.55 10.63 -1.16
N SER A 120 5.30 10.57 -2.47
CA SER A 120 6.35 10.69 -3.47
C SER A 120 6.47 12.11 -3.99
N LEU A 121 7.69 12.62 -4.07
CA LEU A 121 7.99 13.91 -4.67
C LEU A 121 8.97 13.76 -5.82
N ARG A 122 8.58 14.27 -7.00
CA ARG A 122 9.49 14.42 -8.13
C ARG A 122 10.19 15.77 -8.06
N LEU A 123 11.51 15.74 -7.94
CA LEU A 123 12.35 16.93 -7.93
C LEU A 123 12.61 17.44 -9.37
N PRO A 124 13.04 18.71 -9.54
CA PRO A 124 13.31 19.29 -10.87
C PRO A 124 14.37 18.57 -11.70
N ASN A 125 15.24 17.78 -11.06
CA ASN A 125 16.25 16.94 -11.71
C ASN A 125 15.74 15.53 -12.07
N ASN A 126 14.43 15.29 -11.97
CA ASN A 126 13.74 14.00 -12.14
C ASN A 126 14.06 12.94 -11.07
N GLU A 127 14.81 13.25 -10.02
CA GLU A 127 14.91 12.36 -8.86
C GLU A 127 13.55 12.24 -8.17
N VAL A 128 13.26 11.04 -7.68
CA VAL A 128 12.06 10.77 -6.88
C VAL A 128 12.50 10.54 -5.45
N VAL A 129 11.87 11.25 -4.53
CA VAL A 129 12.06 11.08 -3.09
C VAL A 129 10.76 10.54 -2.52
N LEU A 130 10.86 9.47 -1.73
CA LEU A 130 9.75 8.96 -0.95
C LEU A 130 9.88 9.48 0.49
N ILE A 131 8.85 10.14 0.99
CA ILE A 131 8.81 10.74 2.33
C ILE A 131 7.89 9.89 3.21
N ALA A 132 8.40 9.49 4.38
CA ALA A 132 7.63 8.79 5.42
C ALA A 132 7.14 9.77 6.49
N ALA A 133 5.85 9.74 6.82
CA ALA A 133 5.35 10.35 8.05
C ALA A 133 5.24 9.29 9.16
N ASN A 134 6.00 9.46 10.25
CA ASN A 134 5.94 8.57 11.41
C ASN A 134 5.10 9.19 12.53
N SER A 135 4.28 8.38 13.20
CA SER A 135 3.38 8.83 14.27
C SER A 135 4.01 8.88 15.68
N GLN A 136 5.30 8.58 15.84
CA GLN A 136 5.93 8.62 17.17
C GLN A 136 6.24 10.06 17.62
N VAL A 137 5.54 10.48 18.67
CA VAL A 137 5.90 11.57 19.60
C VAL A 137 6.40 10.95 20.90
#